data_AF-A0A2A6BRK6-F1
#
_entry.id   AF-A0A2A6BRK6-F1
#
_cell.length_a   1.000
_cell.length_b   1.000
_cell.length_c   1.000
_cell.angle_alpha   90.00
_cell.angle_beta   90.00
_cell.angle_gamma   90.00
#
_symmetry.space_group_name_H-M   'P 1'
#
loop_
_entity.id
_entity.type
_entity.pdbx_description
1 polymer ?
#
loop_
_entity_poly.entity_id
_entity_poly.type
_entity_poly.pdbx_seq_one_letter_code
_entity_poly.pdbx_strand_id
1 'polypeptide(L)'
;MASIFGDKDFISRLPNDCLISILSFLNPSSLDVIEYVNQKLRNLAIHKGWKRPKRAKNEIVIQQVQQRQVLLVTSQVNDYSLIWDPMIPMNFENKKSKFVYISGSLFNAIEEMSFKFAFQKLKLMEVHLDNSFSRNLQTTFHGDLPSSLELVRTTTSNTFNLIEFLIDTKIRTFSFYGAKTYEVSLFNEDFVRKFSGAGNTRLAIYRYFKESEYSWKPSTNLLPVICRYTTLHLEHMIMIKAILEELIPMAFKLVEKDVSWYFTMDSQLDENELANFNNGQFSMEKRTGCEVFAIKKKMCQKSCEITIGENNLLIIKFYSNLNSDALNKNIRALM
;
A
#
# COMPACT_ATOMS: atom_id res chain seq x y z
N MET A 1 0.17 -46.07 -12.29
CA MET A 1 0.89 -44.87 -11.84
C MET A 1 1.20 -45.05 -10.36
N ALA A 2 2.47 -45.24 -10.01
CA ALA A 2 2.89 -45.43 -8.62
C ALA A 2 2.69 -44.15 -7.81
N SER A 3 2.19 -44.26 -6.58
CA SER A 3 2.02 -43.11 -5.68
C SER A 3 3.39 -42.53 -5.34
N ILE A 4 3.61 -41.25 -5.70
CA ILE A 4 4.83 -40.49 -5.38
C ILE A 4 4.98 -40.29 -3.85
N PHE A 5 3.96 -40.62 -3.08
CA PHE A 5 4.01 -40.66 -1.62
C PHE A 5 4.62 -42.00 -1.17
N GLY A 6 5.84 -41.94 -0.61
CA GLY A 6 6.53 -43.11 -0.06
C GLY A 6 5.80 -43.73 1.14
N ASP A 7 6.34 -44.83 1.68
CA ASP A 7 5.76 -45.63 2.79
C ASP A 7 5.40 -44.85 4.08
N LYS A 8 5.74 -43.56 4.14
CA LYS A 8 5.52 -42.62 5.25
C LYS A 8 4.37 -41.62 5.01
N ASP A 9 3.43 -41.93 4.12
CA ASP A 9 2.23 -41.10 3.97
C ASP A 9 1.22 -41.34 5.10
N PHE A 10 1.50 -40.70 6.25
CA PHE A 10 0.62 -40.75 7.41
C PHE A 10 -0.69 -40.01 7.16
N ILE A 11 -0.67 -38.94 6.38
CA ILE A 11 -1.82 -38.06 6.12
C ILE A 11 -2.89 -38.81 5.32
N SER A 12 -2.53 -39.49 4.23
CA SER A 12 -3.51 -40.18 3.40
C SER A 12 -4.21 -41.35 4.11
N ARG A 13 -3.54 -41.96 5.11
CA ARG A 13 -4.07 -43.10 5.88
C ARG A 13 -5.02 -42.69 7.00
N LEU A 14 -5.03 -41.42 7.43
CA LEU A 14 -5.91 -40.96 8.49
C LEU A 14 -7.39 -40.96 8.05
N PRO A 15 -8.32 -41.27 8.96
CA PRO A 15 -9.74 -41.05 8.77
C PRO A 15 -10.07 -39.58 8.44
N ASN A 16 -11.15 -39.36 7.70
CA ASN A 16 -11.52 -38.02 7.22
C ASN A 16 -11.81 -37.05 8.36
N ASP A 17 -12.45 -37.50 9.43
CA ASP A 17 -12.74 -36.76 10.66
C ASP A 17 -11.46 -36.32 11.40
N CYS A 18 -10.47 -37.20 11.52
CA CYS A 18 -9.15 -36.84 12.06
C CYS A 18 -8.47 -35.77 11.19
N LEU A 19 -8.48 -35.95 9.87
CA LEU A 19 -7.92 -34.98 8.93
C LEU A 19 -8.62 -33.63 9.04
N ILE A 20 -9.94 -33.61 9.12
CA ILE A 20 -10.69 -32.36 9.30
C ILE A 20 -10.26 -31.64 10.58
N SER A 21 -10.10 -32.38 11.68
CA SER A 21 -9.63 -31.80 12.94
C SER A 21 -8.21 -31.26 12.85
N ILE A 22 -7.30 -31.91 12.12
CA ILE A 22 -5.93 -31.41 11.92
C ILE A 22 -5.97 -30.15 11.05
N LEU A 23 -6.66 -30.24 9.92
CA LEU A 23 -6.72 -29.19 8.93
C LEU A 23 -7.43 -27.92 9.49
N SER A 24 -8.32 -28.03 10.49
CA SER A 24 -8.98 -26.87 11.10
C SER A 24 -8.05 -25.97 11.91
N PHE A 25 -6.83 -26.44 12.22
CA PHE A 25 -5.78 -25.63 12.87
C PHE A 25 -4.86 -24.92 11.88
N LEU A 26 -5.06 -25.13 10.57
CA LEU A 26 -4.21 -24.53 9.55
C LEU A 26 -4.71 -23.15 9.15
N ASN A 27 -3.76 -22.23 8.96
CA ASN A 27 -4.07 -20.92 8.41
C ASN A 27 -4.47 -21.02 6.91
N PRO A 28 -5.11 -19.99 6.36
CA PRO A 28 -5.55 -20.00 4.96
C PRO A 28 -4.43 -20.26 3.95
N SER A 29 -3.21 -19.76 4.20
CA SER A 29 -2.05 -19.96 3.33
C SER A 29 -1.58 -21.43 3.31
N SER A 30 -1.59 -22.12 4.45
CA SER A 30 -1.28 -23.55 4.54
C SER A 30 -2.37 -24.42 3.91
N LEU A 31 -3.64 -24.03 4.05
CA LEU A 31 -4.75 -24.70 3.38
C LEU A 31 -4.64 -24.64 1.86
N ASP A 32 -4.22 -23.49 1.31
CA ASP A 32 -3.97 -23.34 -0.13
C ASP A 32 -2.92 -24.35 -0.61
N VAL A 33 -1.85 -24.60 0.16
CA VAL A 33 -0.81 -25.60 -0.18
C VAL A 33 -1.36 -27.03 -0.13
N ILE A 34 -2.20 -27.35 0.85
CA ILE A 34 -2.71 -28.71 1.07
C ILE A 34 -3.59 -29.20 -0.06
N GLU A 35 -4.30 -28.31 -0.76
CA GLU A 35 -5.07 -28.68 -1.95
C GLU A 35 -4.19 -29.28 -3.07
N TYR A 36 -2.89 -28.95 -3.10
CA TYR A 36 -1.94 -29.45 -4.08
C TYR A 36 -1.17 -30.70 -3.61
N VAL A 37 -1.30 -31.08 -2.33
CA VAL A 37 -0.61 -32.26 -1.79
C VAL A 37 -1.24 -33.53 -2.33
N ASN A 38 -2.53 -33.77 -2.10
CA ASN A 38 -3.21 -34.93 -2.69
C ASN A 38 -4.72 -34.71 -2.90
N GLN A 39 -5.32 -35.55 -3.75
CA GLN A 39 -6.73 -35.45 -4.12
C GLN A 39 -7.69 -35.63 -2.93
N LYS A 40 -7.33 -36.43 -1.93
CA LYS A 40 -8.16 -36.67 -0.74
C LYS A 40 -8.28 -35.40 0.10
N LEU A 41 -7.17 -34.72 0.36
CA LEU A 41 -7.13 -33.45 1.10
C LEU A 41 -7.84 -32.33 0.34
N ARG A 42 -7.63 -32.26 -0.99
CA ARG A 42 -8.38 -31.35 -1.86
C ARG A 42 -9.89 -31.57 -1.76
N ASN A 43 -10.33 -32.81 -1.83
CA ASN A 43 -11.76 -33.15 -1.72
C ASN A 43 -12.31 -32.78 -0.33
N LEU A 44 -11.55 -33.00 0.75
CA LEU A 44 -11.95 -32.61 2.10
C LEU A 44 -12.07 -31.09 2.26
N ALA A 45 -11.10 -30.33 1.73
CA ALA A 45 -11.14 -28.88 1.72
C ALA A 45 -12.36 -28.34 0.95
N ILE A 46 -12.74 -28.97 -0.18
CA ILE A 46 -13.88 -28.54 -1.00
C ILE A 46 -15.24 -28.96 -0.39
N HIS A 47 -15.39 -30.22 0.07
CA HIS A 47 -16.69 -30.79 0.44
C HIS A 47 -17.26 -30.33 1.79
N LYS A 48 -16.41 -29.96 2.76
CA LYS A 48 -16.89 -29.56 4.10
C LYS A 48 -17.39 -28.12 4.19
N GLY A 49 -17.54 -27.44 3.06
CA GLY A 49 -17.99 -26.05 3.06
C GLY A 49 -16.98 -25.13 3.74
N TRP A 50 -15.69 -25.49 3.72
CA TRP A 50 -14.60 -24.54 3.88
C TRP A 50 -14.60 -23.65 2.65
N LYS A 51 -15.63 -22.81 2.59
CA LYS A 51 -15.69 -21.70 1.66
C LYS A 51 -14.44 -20.93 2.00
N ARG A 52 -13.47 -20.94 1.06
CA ARG A 52 -12.32 -20.05 1.11
C ARG A 52 -12.87 -18.71 1.60
N PRO A 53 -12.28 -18.12 2.65
CA PRO A 53 -12.60 -16.75 3.00
C PRO A 53 -12.67 -15.99 1.70
N LYS A 54 -13.84 -15.45 1.34
CA LYS A 54 -13.95 -14.74 0.06
C LYS A 54 -12.82 -13.74 0.11
N ARG A 55 -11.89 -13.81 -0.85
CA ARG A 55 -10.83 -12.81 -1.08
C ARG A 55 -11.48 -11.52 -1.60
N ALA A 56 -12.56 -11.11 -0.96
CA ALA A 56 -13.02 -9.75 -0.97
C ALA A 56 -11.85 -8.88 -0.51
N LYS A 57 -11.78 -7.64 -0.99
CA LYS A 57 -10.80 -6.67 -0.53
C LYS A 57 -11.15 -6.29 0.91
N ASN A 58 -10.93 -7.23 1.82
CA ASN A 58 -11.28 -7.10 3.21
C ASN A 58 -10.25 -6.16 3.81
N GLU A 59 -10.76 -5.07 4.37
CA GLU A 59 -9.98 -4.07 5.08
C GLU A 59 -10.34 -4.16 6.56
N ILE A 60 -9.31 -4.16 7.40
CA ILE A 60 -9.47 -3.89 8.83
C ILE A 60 -9.17 -2.42 9.03
N VAL A 61 -10.12 -1.69 9.61
CA VAL A 61 -9.90 -0.34 10.09
C VAL A 61 -9.95 -0.35 11.61
N ILE A 62 -8.89 0.13 12.24
CA ILE A 62 -8.82 0.39 13.68
C ILE A 62 -8.85 1.90 13.85
N GLN A 63 -9.88 2.41 14.52
CA GLN A 63 -10.07 3.84 14.70
C GLN A 63 -10.53 4.19 16.12
N GLN A 64 -10.11 5.34 16.62
CA GLN A 64 -10.71 5.95 17.80
C GLN A 64 -11.99 6.73 17.43
N VAL A 65 -13.12 6.42 18.07
CA VAL A 65 -14.38 7.16 17.93
C VAL A 65 -14.88 7.54 19.31
N GLN A 66 -15.06 8.84 19.58
CA GLN A 66 -15.59 9.35 20.86
C GLN A 66 -14.92 8.70 22.08
N GLN A 67 -13.59 8.65 22.10
CA GLN A 67 -12.81 8.05 23.19
C GLN A 67 -12.88 6.51 23.31
N ARG A 68 -13.46 5.81 22.32
CA ARG A 68 -13.51 4.35 22.24
C ARG A 68 -12.67 3.85 21.08
N GLN A 69 -12.18 2.61 21.18
CA GLN A 69 -11.57 1.92 20.04
C GLN A 69 -12.64 1.13 19.30
N VAL A 70 -12.71 1.34 17.99
CA VAL A 70 -13.65 0.67 17.11
C VAL A 70 -12.86 -0.14 16.09
N LEU A 71 -13.26 -1.40 15.94
CA LEU A 71 -12.76 -2.30 14.91
C LEU A 71 -13.84 -2.43 13.83
N LEU A 72 -13.55 -1.85 12.67
CA LEU A 72 -14.42 -1.94 11.52
C LEU A 72 -13.81 -2.96 10.56
N VAL A 73 -14.57 -3.99 10.24
CA VAL A 73 -14.22 -4.91 9.16
C VAL A 73 -15.12 -4.65 7.98
N THR A 74 -14.53 -4.24 6.87
CA THR A 74 -15.28 -4.00 5.64
C THR A 74 -15.02 -5.14 4.66
N SER A 75 -16.07 -5.59 3.99
CA SER A 75 -15.97 -6.56 2.90
C SER A 75 -16.66 -5.97 1.67
N GLN A 76 -16.01 -5.95 0.51
CA GLN A 76 -16.60 -5.40 -0.72
C GLN A 76 -17.80 -6.19 -1.28
N VAL A 77 -18.20 -7.30 -0.63
CA VAL A 77 -19.19 -8.22 -1.18
C VAL A 77 -20.63 -7.83 -0.82
N ASN A 78 -20.86 -6.94 0.15
CA ASN A 78 -22.14 -6.28 0.45
C ASN A 78 -21.83 -5.11 1.42
N ASP A 79 -22.64 -4.06 1.42
CA ASP A 79 -22.51 -2.87 2.29
C ASP A 79 -22.09 -3.20 3.73
N TYR A 80 -21.15 -2.41 4.26
CA TYR A 80 -20.55 -2.42 5.61
C TYR A 80 -21.24 -3.36 6.61
N SER A 81 -20.68 -4.55 6.84
CA SER A 81 -21.26 -5.49 7.80
C SER A 81 -20.18 -6.20 8.62
N LEU A 82 -19.59 -5.48 9.58
CA LEU A 82 -19.48 -5.86 10.99
C LEU A 82 -18.76 -4.71 11.72
N ILE A 83 -19.48 -4.00 12.58
CA ILE A 83 -18.87 -3.17 13.62
C ILE A 83 -18.67 -4.12 14.79
N TRP A 84 -17.42 -4.52 15.06
CA TRP A 84 -17.11 -5.04 16.38
C TRP A 84 -16.82 -3.81 17.25
N ASP A 85 -17.82 -3.37 18.00
CA ASP A 85 -17.68 -2.40 19.09
C ASP A 85 -17.62 -3.20 20.39
N PRO A 86 -16.47 -3.82 20.74
CA PRO A 86 -16.29 -4.22 22.11
C PRO A 86 -16.27 -2.91 22.90
N MET A 87 -17.32 -2.64 23.68
CA MET A 87 -17.31 -1.58 24.68
C MET A 87 -16.15 -1.84 25.64
N ILE A 88 -14.96 -1.35 25.30
CA ILE A 88 -13.79 -1.36 26.17
C ILE A 88 -13.74 0.03 26.76
N PRO A 89 -14.28 0.24 27.97
CA PRO A 89 -14.11 1.51 28.66
C PRO A 89 -12.61 1.75 28.83
N MET A 90 -12.13 2.83 28.22
CA MET A 90 -10.76 3.27 28.41
C MET A 90 -10.66 4.02 29.73
N ASN A 91 -9.79 3.54 30.64
CA ASN A 91 -9.42 4.30 31.83
C ASN A 91 -8.57 5.50 31.41
N PHE A 92 -9.20 6.64 31.18
CA PHE A 92 -8.53 7.90 30.88
C PHE A 92 -8.00 8.54 32.17
N GLU A 93 -6.88 8.05 32.68
CA GLU A 93 -6.11 8.84 33.66
C GLU A 93 -5.29 9.97 32.99
N ASN A 94 -5.13 9.94 31.65
CA ASN A 94 -4.36 10.96 30.92
C ASN A 94 -5.18 11.66 29.82
N LYS A 95 -5.87 12.75 30.17
CA LYS A 95 -6.64 13.63 29.26
C LYS A 95 -5.83 14.34 28.16
N LYS A 96 -4.52 14.06 28.00
CA LYS A 96 -3.63 14.82 27.10
C LYS A 96 -3.22 14.09 25.81
N SER A 97 -3.32 12.76 25.71
CA SER A 97 -2.94 12.06 24.48
C SER A 97 -4.14 11.90 23.54
N LYS A 98 -4.04 12.50 22.35
CA LYS A 98 -5.02 12.33 21.25
C LYS A 98 -4.90 10.97 20.53
N PHE A 99 -3.96 10.11 20.95
CA PHE A 99 -3.67 8.84 20.30
C PHE A 99 -3.87 7.70 21.30
N VAL A 100 -4.20 6.52 20.79
CA VAL A 100 -4.59 5.37 21.62
C VAL A 100 -3.72 4.14 21.32
N TYR A 101 -3.39 3.38 22.35
CA TYR A 101 -2.76 2.07 22.25
C TYR A 101 -3.80 0.99 21.94
N ILE A 102 -3.52 0.10 20.98
CA ILE A 102 -4.40 -1.04 20.68
C ILE A 102 -4.40 -2.01 21.88
N SER A 103 -5.57 -2.25 22.46
CA SER A 103 -5.69 -3.17 23.60
C SER A 103 -5.42 -4.63 23.18
N GLY A 104 -5.00 -5.45 24.14
CA GLY A 104 -4.83 -6.90 23.91
C GLY A 104 -6.13 -7.59 23.48
N SER A 105 -7.29 -7.18 24.02
CA SER A 105 -8.59 -7.69 23.60
C SER A 105 -8.91 -7.37 22.13
N LEU A 106 -8.46 -6.21 21.63
CA LEU A 106 -8.62 -5.86 20.23
C LEU A 106 -7.72 -6.69 19.32
N PHE A 107 -6.47 -6.96 19.74
CA PHE A 107 -5.59 -7.88 19.04
C PHE A 107 -6.19 -9.29 18.94
N ASN A 108 -6.75 -9.82 20.03
CA ASN A 108 -7.42 -11.13 20.01
C ASN A 108 -8.61 -11.16 19.03
N ALA A 109 -9.37 -10.06 18.95
CA ALA A 109 -10.46 -9.95 17.98
C ALA A 109 -9.96 -9.91 16.54
N ILE A 110 -8.87 -9.20 16.28
CA ILE A 110 -8.22 -9.17 14.96
C ILE A 110 -7.70 -10.57 14.59
N GLU A 111 -7.12 -11.29 15.55
CA GLU A 111 -6.62 -12.65 15.37
C GLU A 111 -7.78 -13.61 15.02
N GLU A 112 -8.87 -13.58 15.79
CA GLU A 112 -10.05 -14.40 15.49
C GLU A 112 -10.61 -14.12 14.09
N MET A 113 -10.57 -12.87 13.66
CA MET A 113 -10.99 -12.47 12.32
C MET A 113 -9.97 -12.82 11.25
N SER A 114 -8.67 -12.81 11.54
CA SER A 114 -7.62 -13.16 10.56
C SER A 114 -7.71 -14.63 10.15
N PHE A 115 -8.18 -15.51 11.04
CA PHE A 115 -8.55 -16.88 10.71
C PHE A 115 -9.74 -16.98 9.76
N LYS A 116 -10.70 -16.05 9.88
CA LYS A 116 -11.96 -16.05 9.10
C LYS A 116 -11.82 -15.33 7.76
N PHE A 117 -10.89 -14.38 7.65
CA PHE A 117 -10.78 -13.47 6.52
C PHE A 117 -9.32 -13.30 6.06
N ALA A 118 -9.10 -13.41 4.74
CA ALA A 118 -7.83 -13.04 4.12
C ALA A 118 -7.79 -11.51 3.91
N PHE A 119 -7.26 -10.77 4.88
CA PHE A 119 -7.16 -9.32 4.83
C PHE A 119 -6.07 -8.85 3.88
N GLN A 120 -6.41 -7.91 3.00
CA GLN A 120 -5.45 -7.32 2.06
C GLN A 120 -4.89 -5.99 2.56
N LYS A 121 -5.65 -5.31 3.42
CA LYS A 121 -5.36 -3.97 3.90
C LYS A 121 -5.63 -3.85 5.41
N LEU A 122 -4.68 -3.23 6.10
CA LEU A 122 -4.82 -2.75 7.47
C LEU A 122 -4.77 -1.23 7.47
N LYS A 123 -5.76 -0.58 8.07
CA LYS A 123 -5.82 0.86 8.25
C LYS A 123 -5.86 1.19 9.73
N LEU A 124 -4.91 2.00 10.19
CA LEU A 124 -4.78 2.44 11.57
C LEU A 124 -5.02 3.94 11.63
N MET A 125 -5.98 4.35 12.44
CA MET A 125 -6.37 5.75 12.58
C MET A 125 -6.24 6.19 14.03
N GLU A 126 -5.44 7.24 14.28
CA GLU A 126 -5.30 7.84 15.62
C GLU A 126 -4.70 6.86 16.66
N VAL A 127 -3.81 5.98 16.19
CA VAL A 127 -3.13 4.94 16.99
C VAL A 127 -1.70 5.35 17.35
N HIS A 128 -1.27 5.00 18.57
CA HIS A 128 0.13 5.03 18.98
C HIS A 128 0.81 3.70 18.67
N LEU A 129 1.92 3.75 17.93
CA LEU A 129 2.72 2.60 17.51
C LEU A 129 3.98 2.49 18.37
N ASP A 130 4.17 1.35 19.01
CA ASP A 130 5.36 1.04 19.80
C ASP A 130 5.91 -0.36 19.46
N ASN A 131 6.95 -0.80 20.17
CA ASN A 131 7.52 -2.13 19.95
C ASN A 131 6.56 -3.28 20.34
N SER A 132 5.62 -3.03 21.25
CA SER A 132 4.59 -4.01 21.58
C SER A 132 3.59 -4.17 20.44
N PHE A 133 3.24 -3.08 19.75
CA PHE A 133 2.38 -3.11 18.57
C PHE A 133 2.92 -4.02 17.48
N SER A 134 4.19 -3.86 17.07
CA SER A 134 4.78 -4.72 16.01
C SER A 134 4.75 -6.19 16.39
N ARG A 135 5.16 -6.52 17.62
CA ARG A 135 5.14 -7.91 18.11
C ARG A 135 3.73 -8.49 18.12
N ASN A 136 2.78 -7.77 18.69
CA ASN A 136 1.39 -8.23 18.78
C ASN A 136 0.78 -8.39 17.39
N LEU A 137 1.04 -7.47 16.47
CA LEU A 137 0.54 -7.54 15.11
C LEU A 137 1.12 -8.74 14.36
N GLN A 138 2.42 -9.00 14.47
CA GLN A 138 3.06 -10.19 13.88
C GLN A 138 2.43 -11.48 14.43
N THR A 139 2.21 -11.57 15.75
CA THR A 139 1.53 -12.73 16.36
C THR A 139 0.10 -12.88 15.85
N THR A 140 -0.67 -11.78 15.82
CA THR A 140 -2.09 -11.72 15.42
C THR A 140 -2.33 -12.19 13.98
N PHE A 141 -1.37 -11.93 13.09
CA PHE A 141 -1.42 -12.35 11.69
C PHE A 141 -0.54 -13.58 11.40
N HIS A 142 0.01 -14.22 12.44
CA HIS A 142 0.93 -15.35 12.33
C HIS A 142 2.10 -15.12 11.34
N GLY A 143 2.61 -13.88 11.29
CA GLY A 143 3.64 -13.43 10.36
C GLY A 143 3.15 -13.05 8.95
N ASP A 144 1.93 -13.45 8.56
CA ASP A 144 1.32 -13.17 7.26
C ASP A 144 0.51 -11.87 7.29
N LEU A 145 1.21 -10.74 7.42
CA LEU A 145 0.60 -9.42 7.51
C LEU A 145 -0.14 -9.01 6.22
N PRO A 146 -1.20 -8.17 6.34
CA PRO A 146 -1.84 -7.59 5.16
C PRO A 146 -0.83 -6.85 4.28
N SER A 147 -0.91 -7.09 2.97
CA SER A 147 0.04 -6.53 2.01
C SER A 147 -0.02 -4.99 1.87
N SER A 148 -1.06 -4.36 2.42
CA SER A 148 -1.25 -2.92 2.43
C SER A 148 -1.42 -2.41 3.85
N LEU A 149 -0.66 -1.37 4.21
CA LEU A 149 -0.79 -0.67 5.48
C LEU A 149 -1.07 0.81 5.22
N GLU A 150 -2.12 1.33 5.84
CA GLU A 150 -2.48 2.74 5.83
C GLU A 150 -2.47 3.28 7.27
N LEU A 151 -1.66 4.30 7.50
CA LEU A 151 -1.53 4.98 8.78
C LEU A 151 -2.11 6.39 8.65
N VAL A 152 -3.14 6.70 9.43
CA VAL A 152 -3.79 8.00 9.43
C VAL A 152 -3.70 8.61 10.81
N ARG A 153 -3.04 9.76 10.91
CA ARG A 153 -2.80 10.45 12.19
C ARG A 153 -2.29 9.48 13.24
N THR A 154 -1.32 8.65 12.90
CA THR A 154 -0.65 7.81 13.88
C THR A 154 0.49 8.56 14.53
N THR A 155 1.02 8.03 15.62
CA THR A 155 2.29 8.50 16.17
C THR A 155 3.12 7.31 16.64
N THR A 156 4.45 7.44 16.63
CA THR A 156 5.36 6.36 17.07
C THR A 156 6.00 6.69 18.41
N SER A 157 6.33 5.67 19.20
CA SER A 157 7.28 5.83 20.31
C SER A 157 8.68 6.12 19.75
N ASN A 158 9.54 6.79 20.53
CA ASN A 158 10.93 7.03 20.12
C ASN A 158 11.74 5.74 19.91
N THR A 159 11.25 4.63 20.47
CA THR A 159 11.87 3.31 20.38
C THR A 159 11.35 2.46 19.22
N PHE A 160 10.29 2.91 18.54
CA PHE A 160 9.68 2.17 17.46
C PHE A 160 10.29 2.54 16.11
N ASN A 161 11.00 1.58 15.52
CA ASN A 161 11.58 1.76 14.19
C ASN A 161 10.55 1.40 13.11
N LEU A 162 9.73 2.39 12.71
CA LEU A 162 8.71 2.21 11.68
C LEU A 162 9.31 1.73 10.35
N ILE A 163 10.50 2.21 9.97
CA ILE A 163 11.14 1.86 8.70
C ILE A 163 11.49 0.37 8.65
N GLU A 164 12.16 -0.12 9.69
CA GLU A 164 12.56 -1.52 9.81
C GLU A 164 11.31 -2.43 9.85
N PHE A 165 10.30 -2.04 10.62
CA PHE A 165 9.02 -2.73 10.64
C PHE A 165 8.40 -2.87 9.24
N LEU A 166 8.34 -1.79 8.44
CA LEU A 166 7.77 -1.84 7.09
C LEU A 166 8.56 -2.75 6.13
N ILE A 167 9.89 -2.78 6.27
CA ILE A 167 10.77 -3.60 5.43
C ILE A 167 10.62 -5.08 5.79
N ASP A 168 10.69 -5.42 7.07
CA ASP A 168 10.69 -6.80 7.56
C ASP A 168 9.34 -7.50 7.32
N THR A 169 8.26 -6.72 7.38
CA THR A 169 6.89 -7.24 7.24
C THR A 169 6.42 -7.40 5.80
N LYS A 170 7.27 -7.09 4.81
CA LYS A 170 6.98 -7.25 3.37
C LYS A 170 5.69 -6.53 2.93
N ILE A 171 5.35 -5.41 3.58
CA ILE A 171 4.22 -4.57 3.19
C ILE A 171 4.49 -3.97 1.81
N ARG A 172 3.65 -4.31 0.83
CA ARG A 172 3.80 -3.92 -0.58
C ARG A 172 3.26 -2.55 -0.91
N THR A 173 2.25 -2.12 -0.17
CA THR A 173 1.58 -0.83 -0.31
C THR A 173 1.59 -0.12 1.02
N PHE A 174 2.21 1.04 1.09
CA PHE A 174 2.24 1.85 2.30
C PHE A 174 1.64 3.23 2.05
N SER A 175 0.75 3.66 2.93
CA SER A 175 0.18 5.00 2.92
C SER A 175 0.30 5.63 4.30
N PHE A 176 0.84 6.85 4.38
CA PHE A 176 1.01 7.59 5.62
C PHE A 176 0.39 8.99 5.49
N TYR A 177 -0.55 9.29 6.37
CA TYR A 177 -1.19 10.58 6.51
C TYR A 177 -0.82 11.12 7.91
N GLY A 178 0.39 11.69 8.02
CA GLY A 178 0.97 12.08 9.30
C GLY A 178 0.21 13.20 10.02
N ALA A 179 0.23 13.18 11.36
CA ALA A 179 -0.32 14.25 12.20
C ALA A 179 0.75 15.14 12.84
N LYS A 180 2.04 14.78 12.76
CA LYS A 180 3.15 15.52 13.37
C LYS A 180 4.37 15.58 12.44
N THR A 181 5.15 16.64 12.61
CA THR A 181 6.26 17.04 11.75
C THR A 181 7.49 16.13 11.84
N TYR A 182 7.87 15.65 13.03
CA TYR A 182 9.10 14.88 13.21
C TYR A 182 9.10 13.50 12.50
N GLU A 183 7.94 12.86 12.38
CA GLU A 183 7.82 11.53 11.74
C GLU A 183 8.01 11.60 10.22
N VAL A 184 7.81 12.78 9.62
CA VAL A 184 7.99 12.97 8.17
C VAL A 184 9.46 12.88 7.76
N SER A 185 10.37 13.33 8.63
CA SER A 185 11.83 13.29 8.38
C SER A 185 12.38 11.87 8.15
N LEU A 186 11.65 10.85 8.61
CA LEU A 186 11.97 9.44 8.41
C LEU A 186 11.83 9.03 6.94
N PHE A 187 10.95 9.69 6.18
CA PHE A 187 10.64 9.35 4.79
C PHE A 187 11.55 10.11 3.81
N ASN A 188 12.85 9.85 3.92
CA ASN A 188 13.90 10.40 3.07
C ASN A 188 14.29 9.45 1.93
N GLU A 189 15.35 9.81 1.19
CA GLU A 189 15.85 9.02 0.07
C GLU A 189 16.21 7.57 0.43
N ASP A 190 16.89 7.35 1.57
CA ASP A 190 17.33 6.02 2.01
C ASP A 190 16.12 5.11 2.28
N PHE A 191 15.08 5.65 2.90
CA PHE A 191 13.82 4.93 3.09
C PHE A 191 13.21 4.50 1.74
N VAL A 192 13.09 5.42 0.77
CA VAL A 192 12.50 5.12 -0.54
C VAL A 192 13.28 4.02 -1.27
N ARG A 193 14.61 4.01 -1.15
CA ARG A 193 15.48 2.96 -1.70
C ARG A 193 15.23 1.61 -1.04
N LYS A 194 15.28 1.56 0.30
CA LYS A 194 15.07 0.33 1.07
C LYS A 194 13.69 -0.25 0.83
N PHE A 195 12.65 0.59 0.87
CA PHE A 195 11.28 0.16 0.63
C PHE A 195 11.09 -0.39 -0.79
N SER A 196 11.69 0.24 -1.80
CA SER A 196 11.67 -0.28 -3.19
C SER A 196 12.43 -1.60 -3.32
N GLY A 197 13.57 -1.74 -2.63
CA GLY A 197 14.40 -2.95 -2.64
C GLY A 197 13.69 -4.21 -2.17
N ALA A 198 12.67 -4.07 -1.32
CA ALA A 198 11.81 -5.17 -0.88
C ALA A 198 10.78 -5.62 -1.93
N GLY A 199 10.78 -5.05 -3.14
CA GLY A 199 9.84 -5.35 -4.21
C GLY A 199 8.51 -4.59 -4.10
N ASN A 200 8.46 -3.56 -3.24
CA ASN A 200 7.26 -2.76 -3.03
C ASN A 200 7.08 -1.77 -4.19
N THR A 201 5.84 -1.59 -4.63
CA THR A 201 5.52 -0.86 -5.87
C THR A 201 4.56 0.31 -5.64
N ARG A 202 4.07 0.50 -4.42
CA ARG A 202 3.14 1.58 -4.07
C ARG A 202 3.53 2.20 -2.74
N LEU A 203 3.87 3.48 -2.79
CA LEU A 203 4.23 4.26 -1.63
C LEU A 203 3.51 5.60 -1.70
N ALA A 204 2.84 5.99 -0.61
CA ALA A 204 2.17 7.26 -0.53
C ALA A 204 2.38 7.92 0.84
N ILE A 205 3.08 9.06 0.86
CA ILE A 205 3.33 9.87 2.05
C ILE A 205 2.69 11.23 1.78
N TYR A 206 1.58 11.48 2.46
CA TYR A 206 0.77 12.68 2.29
C TYR A 206 1.15 13.75 3.30
N ARG A 207 1.17 15.01 2.85
CA ARG A 207 1.48 16.16 3.67
C ARG A 207 0.22 16.75 4.26
N TYR A 208 0.11 16.70 5.59
CA TYR A 208 -1.00 17.38 6.31
C TYR A 208 -0.66 18.82 6.71
N PHE A 209 0.61 19.24 6.65
CA PHE A 209 1.08 20.53 7.18
C PHE A 209 1.91 21.33 6.16
N LYS A 210 1.69 22.65 6.12
CA LYS A 210 2.36 23.61 5.21
C LYS A 210 3.85 23.84 5.49
N GLU A 211 4.42 23.28 6.55
CA GLU A 211 5.77 23.60 7.00
C GLU A 211 6.83 22.92 6.13
N SER A 212 7.73 23.71 5.55
CA SER A 212 8.76 23.34 4.57
C SER A 212 9.98 22.65 5.17
N GLU A 213 10.06 22.54 6.50
CA GLU A 213 11.30 22.17 7.21
C GLU A 213 11.78 20.75 6.92
N TYR A 214 10.89 19.86 6.48
CA TYR A 214 11.19 18.44 6.25
C TYR A 214 11.19 18.05 4.78
N SER A 215 11.21 19.06 3.92
CA SER A 215 11.33 18.88 2.49
C SER A 215 12.75 18.44 2.11
N TRP A 216 12.89 17.49 1.19
CA TRP A 216 14.19 17.02 0.72
C TRP A 216 14.24 16.92 -0.80
N LYS A 217 15.44 17.03 -1.37
CA LYS A 217 15.65 16.95 -2.82
C LYS A 217 16.21 15.58 -3.18
N PRO A 218 15.68 14.89 -4.20
CA PRO A 218 16.20 13.60 -4.61
C PRO A 218 17.54 13.73 -5.33
N SER A 219 18.44 12.78 -5.08
CA SER A 219 19.64 12.62 -5.91
C SER A 219 19.30 11.98 -7.26
N THR A 220 20.13 12.23 -8.28
CA THR A 220 20.01 11.59 -9.60
C THR A 220 20.01 10.06 -9.51
N ASN A 221 20.74 9.49 -8.56
CA ASN A 221 20.82 8.05 -8.35
C ASN A 221 19.49 7.45 -7.86
N LEU A 222 18.52 8.26 -7.43
CA LEU A 222 17.20 7.81 -6.98
C LEU A 222 16.25 7.60 -8.16
N LEU A 223 16.49 8.22 -9.31
CA LEU A 223 15.57 8.17 -10.45
C LEU A 223 15.25 6.74 -10.94
N PRO A 224 16.23 5.81 -11.04
CA PRO A 224 15.93 4.42 -11.40
C PRO A 224 15.05 3.72 -10.36
N VAL A 225 15.10 4.16 -9.09
CA VAL A 225 14.26 3.62 -8.01
C VAL A 225 12.85 4.17 -8.11
N ILE A 226 12.67 5.46 -8.41
CA ILE A 226 11.35 6.07 -8.67
C ILE A 226 10.63 5.31 -9.78
N CYS A 227 11.33 4.95 -10.86
CA CYS A 227 10.77 4.21 -11.99
C CYS A 227 10.24 2.80 -11.64
N ARG A 228 10.58 2.25 -10.47
CA ARG A 228 10.07 0.94 -10.01
C ARG A 228 8.67 1.05 -9.39
N TYR A 229 8.25 2.24 -8.99
CA TYR A 229 6.95 2.46 -8.37
C TYR A 229 5.84 2.61 -9.41
N THR A 230 4.76 1.86 -9.23
CA THR A 230 3.49 2.08 -9.96
C THR A 230 2.71 3.25 -9.40
N THR A 231 2.84 3.49 -8.09
CA THR A 231 2.26 4.66 -7.43
C THR A 231 3.28 5.21 -6.45
N LEU A 232 3.64 6.48 -6.61
CA LEU A 232 4.57 7.15 -5.72
C LEU A 232 4.03 8.52 -5.38
N HIS A 233 3.56 8.69 -4.15
CA HIS A 233 3.09 9.98 -3.66
C HIS A 233 4.07 10.46 -2.60
N LEU A 234 4.85 11.49 -2.90
CA LEU A 234 5.87 12.05 -2.00
C LEU A 234 5.81 13.58 -2.05
N GLU A 235 4.82 14.19 -1.41
CA GLU A 235 4.64 15.66 -1.42
C GLU A 235 5.78 16.40 -0.70
N HIS A 236 6.54 15.70 0.14
CA HIS A 236 7.72 16.24 0.84
C HIS A 236 9.00 16.14 0.01
N MET A 237 8.99 15.38 -1.08
CA MET A 237 10.13 15.34 -1.99
C MET A 237 9.99 16.50 -2.98
N ILE A 238 10.93 17.43 -2.89
CA ILE A 238 11.02 18.60 -3.77
C ILE A 238 11.73 18.20 -5.05
N MET A 239 10.95 18.02 -6.10
CA MET A 239 11.44 17.78 -7.44
C MET A 239 11.97 19.09 -8.01
N ILE A 240 13.25 19.11 -8.39
CA ILE A 240 13.85 20.24 -9.08
C ILE A 240 13.83 19.99 -10.59
N LYS A 241 13.78 21.06 -11.38
CA LYS A 241 13.68 20.98 -12.84
C LYS A 241 14.72 20.06 -13.49
N ALA A 242 16.00 20.20 -13.13
CA ALA A 242 17.07 19.36 -13.70
C ALA A 242 16.84 17.85 -13.47
N ILE A 243 16.34 17.47 -12.30
CA ILE A 243 16.04 16.06 -11.98
C ILE A 243 14.81 15.58 -12.76
N LEU A 244 13.81 16.44 -12.96
CA LEU A 244 12.65 16.13 -13.78
C LEU A 244 13.04 15.90 -15.24
N GLU A 245 13.93 16.73 -15.80
CA GLU A 245 14.50 16.61 -17.15
C GLU A 245 15.20 15.26 -17.37
N GLU A 246 15.80 14.69 -16.33
CA GLU A 246 16.39 13.35 -16.36
C GLU A 246 15.38 12.22 -16.14
N LEU A 247 14.40 12.42 -15.24
CA LEU A 247 13.40 11.42 -14.88
C LEU A 247 12.49 11.06 -16.07
N ILE A 248 12.01 12.05 -16.82
CA ILE A 248 11.04 11.80 -17.90
C ILE A 248 11.60 10.88 -18.99
N PRO A 249 12.78 11.15 -19.61
CA PRO A 249 13.37 10.25 -20.59
C PRO A 249 13.72 8.88 -20.01
N MET A 250 14.14 8.82 -18.74
CA MET A 250 14.43 7.56 -18.05
C MET A 250 13.17 6.72 -17.90
N ALA A 251 12.06 7.32 -17.48
CA ALA A 251 10.77 6.66 -17.32
C ALA A 251 10.26 6.06 -18.64
N PHE A 252 10.35 6.79 -19.76
CA PHE A 252 10.00 6.22 -21.07
C PHE A 252 10.77 4.93 -21.40
N LYS A 253 12.03 4.82 -20.95
CA LYS A 253 12.87 3.64 -21.15
C LYS A 253 12.52 2.50 -20.18
N LEU A 254 12.34 2.81 -18.89
CA LEU A 254 12.28 1.81 -17.81
C LEU A 254 10.85 1.40 -17.41
N VAL A 255 9.87 2.28 -17.55
CA VAL A 255 8.51 2.04 -17.05
C VAL A 255 7.71 1.20 -18.05
N GLU A 256 7.33 -0.01 -17.65
CA GLU A 256 6.59 -0.94 -18.51
C GLU A 256 5.08 -0.93 -18.26
N LYS A 257 4.64 -0.39 -17.13
CA LYS A 257 3.24 -0.39 -16.68
C LYS A 257 2.73 1.03 -16.53
N ASP A 258 1.43 1.18 -16.33
CA ASP A 258 0.87 2.48 -15.99
C ASP A 258 1.36 2.91 -14.60
N VAL A 259 1.81 4.16 -14.49
CA VAL A 259 2.31 4.73 -13.23
C VAL A 259 1.68 6.08 -12.93
N SER A 260 1.63 6.44 -11.65
CA SER A 260 1.21 7.75 -11.19
C SER A 260 2.11 8.22 -10.07
N TRP A 261 2.82 9.31 -10.30
CA TRP A 261 3.77 9.90 -9.36
C TRP A 261 3.36 11.32 -8.99
N TYR A 262 3.54 11.68 -7.73
CA TYR A 262 3.12 12.96 -7.16
C TYR A 262 4.27 13.53 -6.33
N PHE A 263 4.71 14.74 -6.69
CA PHE A 263 5.85 15.44 -6.10
C PHE A 263 5.52 16.91 -5.90
N THR A 264 6.29 17.64 -5.09
CA THR A 264 6.20 19.11 -5.04
C THR A 264 7.35 19.70 -5.84
N MET A 265 7.11 20.70 -6.68
CA MET A 265 8.20 21.41 -7.38
C MET A 265 8.79 22.53 -6.53
N ASP A 266 10.08 22.81 -6.71
CA ASP A 266 10.74 23.97 -6.09
C ASP A 266 10.32 25.31 -6.69
N SER A 267 9.92 25.32 -7.97
CA SER A 267 9.35 26.47 -8.65
C SER A 267 8.15 26.07 -9.51
N GLN A 268 7.33 27.06 -9.89
CA GLN A 268 6.38 26.84 -10.98
C GLN A 268 7.15 26.50 -12.25
N LEU A 269 6.63 25.54 -13.03
CA LEU A 269 7.14 25.23 -14.36
C LEU A 269 6.31 26.04 -15.34
N ASP A 270 6.97 26.90 -16.11
CA ASP A 270 6.28 27.60 -17.19
C ASP A 270 6.23 26.75 -18.47
N GLU A 271 5.38 27.16 -19.44
CA GLU A 271 5.20 26.42 -20.69
C GLU A 271 6.48 26.34 -21.53
N ASN A 272 7.31 27.39 -21.50
CA ASN A 272 8.55 27.46 -22.27
C ASN A 272 9.59 26.49 -21.67
N GLU A 273 9.61 26.36 -20.36
CA GLU A 273 10.45 25.41 -19.65
C GLU A 273 10.05 23.97 -19.94
N LEU A 274 8.75 23.69 -19.96
CA LEU A 274 8.24 22.38 -20.38
C LEU A 274 8.54 22.10 -21.86
N ALA A 275 8.55 23.13 -22.71
CA ALA A 275 8.95 22.98 -24.11
C ALA A 275 10.41 22.56 -24.27
N ASN A 276 11.30 22.85 -23.32
CA ASN A 276 12.69 22.39 -23.37
C ASN A 276 12.84 20.87 -23.19
N PHE A 277 11.82 20.18 -22.65
CA PHE A 277 11.79 18.71 -22.66
C PHE A 277 11.67 18.17 -24.09
N ASN A 278 11.20 18.99 -25.04
CA ASN A 278 11.11 18.68 -26.44
C ASN A 278 12.46 18.90 -27.16
N ASN A 279 13.46 18.09 -26.83
CA ASN A 279 14.75 18.01 -27.56
C ASN A 279 14.60 17.34 -28.95
N GLY A 280 13.50 17.58 -29.67
CA GLY A 280 13.13 16.95 -30.95
C GLY A 280 12.65 15.49 -30.86
N GLN A 281 12.83 14.84 -29.71
CA GLN A 281 12.41 13.46 -29.43
C GLN A 281 10.96 13.32 -28.98
N PHE A 282 10.39 14.39 -28.45
CA PHE A 282 9.05 14.40 -27.86
C PHE A 282 8.12 15.33 -28.66
N SER A 283 6.83 15.22 -28.43
CA SER A 283 5.85 16.23 -28.82
C SER A 283 5.06 16.59 -27.58
N MET A 284 4.84 17.89 -27.38
CA MET A 284 4.10 18.41 -26.24
C MET A 284 2.81 19.05 -26.71
N GLU A 285 1.69 18.68 -26.09
CA GLU A 285 0.38 19.24 -26.33
C GLU A 285 -0.19 19.74 -24.99
N LYS A 286 -0.39 21.05 -24.85
CA LYS A 286 -1.14 21.60 -23.71
C LYS A 286 -2.64 21.39 -23.96
N ARG A 287 -3.35 20.82 -22.99
CA ARG A 287 -4.81 20.68 -23.08
C ARG A 287 -5.51 21.97 -22.66
N THR A 288 -6.47 22.41 -23.46
CA THR A 288 -7.27 23.61 -23.16
C THR A 288 -8.05 23.44 -21.85
N GLY A 289 -7.99 24.44 -20.98
CA GLY A 289 -8.76 24.49 -19.73
C GLY A 289 -8.09 23.85 -18.50
N CYS A 290 -6.93 23.21 -18.63
CA CYS A 290 -6.19 22.65 -17.49
C CYS A 290 -4.67 22.85 -17.66
N GLU A 291 -3.92 22.95 -16.57
CA GLU A 291 -2.44 22.93 -16.57
C GLU A 291 -1.91 21.49 -16.77
N VAL A 292 -2.42 20.82 -17.81
CA VAL A 292 -2.07 19.46 -18.20
C VAL A 292 -1.31 19.50 -19.51
N PHE A 293 -0.10 18.96 -19.48
CA PHE A 293 0.84 18.85 -20.58
C PHE A 293 1.00 17.38 -20.96
N ALA A 294 0.55 17.01 -22.14
CA ALA A 294 0.75 15.67 -22.68
C ALA A 294 2.09 15.62 -23.43
N ILE A 295 2.99 14.74 -23.00
CA ILE A 295 4.28 14.47 -23.63
C ILE A 295 4.21 13.10 -24.30
N LYS A 296 4.37 13.07 -25.61
CA LYS A 296 4.47 11.82 -26.39
C LYS A 296 5.88 11.68 -26.94
N LYS A 297 6.47 10.49 -26.85
CA LYS A 297 7.76 10.21 -27.49
C LYS A 297 7.51 9.71 -28.91
N LYS A 298 8.20 10.26 -29.91
CA LYS A 298 8.08 9.78 -31.30
C LYS A 298 8.37 8.28 -31.38
N MET A 299 7.55 7.55 -32.13
CA MET A 299 7.67 6.09 -32.32
C MET A 299 7.55 5.26 -31.03
N CYS A 300 6.99 5.82 -29.95
CA CYS A 300 6.71 5.10 -28.71
C CYS A 300 5.20 5.03 -28.49
N GLN A 301 4.69 3.86 -28.11
CA GLN A 301 3.28 3.68 -27.74
C GLN A 301 2.93 4.24 -26.36
N LYS A 302 3.95 4.65 -25.59
CA LYS A 302 3.77 5.24 -24.26
C LYS A 302 3.50 6.73 -24.38
N SER A 303 2.67 7.24 -23.49
CA SER A 303 2.48 8.68 -23.27
C SER A 303 2.72 9.04 -21.82
N CYS A 304 3.16 10.27 -21.61
CA CYS A 304 3.31 10.89 -20.31
C CYS A 304 2.34 12.08 -20.23
N GLU A 305 1.66 12.22 -19.10
CA GLU A 305 0.90 13.43 -18.75
C GLU A 305 1.54 14.06 -17.53
N ILE A 306 1.90 15.33 -17.66
CA ILE A 306 2.37 16.17 -16.58
C ILE A 306 1.25 17.14 -16.23
N THR A 307 0.79 17.11 -14.99
CA THR A 307 -0.17 18.09 -14.45
C THR A 307 0.51 18.89 -13.37
N ILE A 308 0.38 20.22 -13.46
CA ILE A 308 0.80 21.12 -12.39
C ILE A 308 -0.48 21.53 -11.66
N GLY A 309 -0.56 21.16 -10.39
CA GLY A 309 -1.67 21.50 -9.51
C GLY A 309 -1.34 22.70 -8.64
N GLU A 310 -2.31 23.06 -7.79
CA GLU A 310 -2.11 24.07 -6.76
C GLU A 310 -0.92 23.74 -5.85
N ASN A 311 -0.28 24.78 -5.30
CA ASN A 311 0.90 24.66 -4.42
C ASN A 311 2.09 23.93 -5.06
N ASN A 312 2.26 24.05 -6.39
CA ASN A 312 3.33 23.41 -7.15
C ASN A 312 3.32 21.88 -7.07
N LEU A 313 2.16 21.27 -6.83
CA LEU A 313 2.03 19.81 -6.86
C LEU A 313 2.18 19.32 -8.31
N LEU A 314 3.27 18.62 -8.59
CA LEU A 314 3.52 17.96 -9.86
C LEU A 314 2.95 16.54 -9.85
N ILE A 315 2.09 16.24 -10.81
CA ILE A 315 1.56 14.90 -11.04
C ILE A 315 2.08 14.41 -12.40
N ILE A 316 2.77 13.27 -12.39
CA ILE A 316 3.29 12.62 -13.59
C ILE A 316 2.60 11.27 -13.77
N LYS A 317 1.93 11.07 -14.90
CA LYS A 317 1.30 9.79 -15.25
C LYS A 317 1.91 9.23 -16.52
N PHE A 318 2.37 7.99 -16.49
CA PHE A 318 2.73 7.27 -17.72
C PHE A 318 1.69 6.20 -18.02
N TYR A 319 1.40 6.05 -19.30
CA TYR A 319 0.48 5.05 -19.82
C TYR A 319 1.25 4.14 -20.77
N SER A 320 1.21 2.84 -20.50
CA SER A 320 1.97 1.80 -21.19
C SER A 320 1.32 1.33 -22.50
N ASN A 321 -0.01 1.43 -22.59
CA ASN A 321 -0.79 1.06 -23.77
C ASN A 321 -1.85 2.12 -24.07
N LEU A 322 -1.59 2.95 -25.08
CA LEU A 322 -2.63 3.77 -25.69
C LEU A 322 -3.54 2.87 -26.53
N ASN A 323 -4.55 2.27 -25.91
CA ASN A 323 -5.80 2.11 -26.65
C ASN A 323 -6.40 3.52 -26.67
N SER A 324 -6.19 4.26 -27.76
CA SER A 324 -6.54 5.68 -27.91
C SER A 324 -7.97 6.01 -27.43
N ASP A 325 -8.87 5.03 -27.52
CA ASP A 325 -10.27 5.14 -27.13
C ASP A 325 -10.50 5.17 -25.62
N ALA A 326 -9.68 4.49 -24.82
CA ALA A 326 -9.79 4.47 -23.36
C ALA A 326 -9.32 5.80 -22.75
N LEU A 327 -8.28 6.41 -23.32
CA LEU A 327 -7.79 7.73 -22.92
C LEU A 327 -8.88 8.79 -23.16
N ASN A 328 -9.52 8.78 -24.34
CA ASN A 328 -10.61 9.70 -24.67
C ASN A 328 -11.84 9.53 -23.76
N LYS A 329 -12.13 8.31 -23.28
CA LYS A 329 -13.23 8.05 -22.35
C LYS A 329 -12.97 8.61 -20.94
N ASN A 330 -11.77 8.42 -20.40
CA ASN A 330 -11.42 8.98 -19.08
C ASN A 330 -11.33 10.50 -19.11
N ILE A 331 -10.93 11.09 -20.25
CA ILE A 331 -10.90 12.53 -20.47
C ILE A 331 -12.30 13.16 -20.39
N ARG A 332 -13.33 12.50 -20.95
CA ARG A 332 -14.73 12.99 -20.87
C ARG A 332 -15.34 12.91 -19.48
N ALA A 333 -14.74 12.16 -18.54
CA ALA A 333 -15.25 12.04 -17.18
C ALA A 333 -14.64 13.06 -16.20
N LEU A 334 -13.58 13.77 -16.63
CA LEU A 334 -12.90 14.81 -15.86
C LEU A 334 -13.27 16.24 -16.30
N MET A 335 -13.95 16.37 -17.45
CA MET A 335 -14.66 17.57 -17.91
C MET A 335 -16.13 17.46 -17.50
#